data_AF-X4ZZM0-F1
#
_entry.id   AF-X4ZZM0-F1
#
_cell.length_a   1.000
_cell.length_b   1.000
_cell.length_c   1.000
_cell.angle_alpha   90.00
_cell.angle_beta   90.00
_cell.angle_gamma   90.00
#
_symmetry.space_group_name_H-M   'P 1'
#
loop_
_entity.id
_entity.type
_entity.pdbx_description
1 polymer ?
#
loop_
_entity_poly.entity_id
_entity_poly.type
_entity_poly.pdbx_seq_one_letter_code
_entity_poly.pdbx_strand_id
1 'polypeptide(L)' 'MFTVSSIVMYMGATVLLILIPGPDLIFAVTQGAANGRRAGVYTAAGLAAGNIVHTLEITIMDTRHYK' A
#
# COMPACT_ATOMS: atom_id res chain seq x y z
N MET A 1 -20.20 -22.11 -1.83
CA MET A 1 -20.34 -22.14 -0.36
C MET A 1 -18.94 -22.16 0.23
N PHE A 2 -18.62 -21.28 1.19
CA PHE A 2 -17.28 -21.25 1.78
C PHE A 2 -17.09 -22.45 2.73
N THR A 3 -16.04 -23.24 2.51
CA THR A 3 -15.68 -24.37 3.37
C THR A 3 -14.81 -23.87 4.52
N VAL A 4 -14.90 -24.52 5.70
CA VAL A 4 -14.08 -24.18 6.89
C VAL A 4 -12.58 -24.13 6.54
N SER A 5 -12.09 -25.06 5.71
CA SER A 5 -10.71 -25.06 5.22
C SER A 5 -10.33 -23.78 4.47
N SER A 6 -11.21 -23.26 3.59
CA SER A 6 -10.97 -22.02 2.85
C SER A 6 -10.89 -20.80 3.78
N ILE A 7 -11.71 -20.78 4.83
CA ILE A 7 -11.70 -19.70 5.84
C ILE A 7 -10.41 -19.74 6.65
N VAL A 8 -9.96 -20.93 7.08
CA VAL A 8 -8.70 -21.10 7.82
C VAL A 8 -7.49 -20.71 6.96
N MET A 9 -7.45 -21.14 5.69
CA MET A 9 -6.39 -20.73 4.75
C MET A 9 -6.41 -19.24 4.48
N TYR A 10 -7.60 -18.63 4.31
CA TYR A 10 -7.74 -17.20 4.13
C TYR A 10 -7.24 -16.44 5.37
N MET A 11 -7.62 -16.85 6.58
CA MET A 11 -7.14 -16.23 7.81
C MET A 11 -5.61 -16.33 7.92
N GLY A 12 -5.03 -17.49 7.65
CA GLY A 12 -3.57 -17.67 7.65
C GLY A 12 -2.87 -16.77 6.64
N ALA A 13 -3.37 -16.71 5.40
CA ALA A 13 -2.83 -15.83 4.37
C ALA A 13 -2.96 -14.35 4.75
N THR A 14 -4.10 -13.94 5.31
CA THR A 14 -4.35 -12.55 5.72
C THR A 14 -3.44 -12.14 6.88
N VAL A 15 -3.22 -13.02 7.86
CA VAL A 15 -2.25 -12.79 8.94
C VAL A 15 -0.84 -12.61 8.38
N LEU A 16 -0.44 -13.43 7.41
CA LEU A 16 0.87 -13.30 6.75
C LEU A 16 1.00 -11.95 6.02
N LEU A 17 -0.05 -11.52 5.31
CA LEU A 17 -0.08 -10.24 4.61
C LEU A 17 -0.06 -9.05 5.57
N ILE A 18 -0.73 -9.14 6.72
CA ILE A 18 -0.68 -8.11 7.77
C ILE A 18 0.72 -8.04 8.39
N LEU A 19 1.40 -9.18 8.55
CA LEU A 19 2.74 -9.25 9.13
C LEU A 19 3.83 -8.74 8.17
N ILE A 20 3.54 -8.72 6.87
CA ILE A 20 4.40 -8.13 5.83
C ILE A 20 3.73 -6.82 5.37
N PRO A 21 3.69 -5.77 6.22
CA PRO A 21 3.27 -4.46 5.75
C PRO A 21 4.19 -4.04 4.60
N GLY A 22 3.63 -3.46 3.55
CA GLY A 22 4.41 -3.02 2.39
C GLY A 22 5.52 -2.04 2.78
N PRO A 23 6.57 -1.90 1.95
CA PRO A 23 7.72 -1.04 2.24
C PRO A 23 7.29 0.42 2.51
N ASP A 24 6.24 0.90 1.84
CA ASP A 24 5.67 2.24 1.99
C ASP A 24 5.17 2.49 3.42
N LEU A 25 4.45 1.51 3.99
CA LEU A 25 3.89 1.61 5.34
C LEU A 25 4.99 1.46 6.40
N ILE A 26 5.94 0.53 6.19
CA ILE A 26 7.11 0.38 7.06
C ILE A 26 7.89 1.70 7.11
N PHE A 27 8.11 2.33 5.96
CA PHE A 27 8.83 3.60 5.86
C PHE A 27 8.09 4.75 6.55
N ALA A 28 6.78 4.90 6.31
CA ALA A 28 5.98 5.93 6.98
C ALA A 28 5.94 5.74 8.51
N VAL A 29 5.85 4.50 9.00
CA VAL A 29 5.86 4.18 10.42
C VAL A 29 7.25 4.42 11.03
N THR A 30 8.33 4.02 10.37
CA THR A 30 9.70 4.31 10.86
C THR A 30 9.99 5.79 10.87
N GLN A 31 9.56 6.56 9.86
CA GLN A 31 9.67 8.02 9.88
C GLN A 31 8.82 8.64 10.99
N GLY A 32 7.61 8.14 11.22
CA GLY A 32 6.76 8.58 12.32
C GLY A 32 7.34 8.26 13.71
N ALA A 33 8.02 7.13 13.85
CA ALA A 33 8.67 6.70 15.08
C ALA A 33 9.99 7.45 15.34
N ALA A 34 10.81 7.67 14.31
CA ALA A 34 12.12 8.31 14.44
C ALA A 34 12.03 9.84 14.49
N ASN A 35 11.17 10.45 13.66
CA ASN A 35 11.08 11.90 13.46
C ASN A 35 9.76 12.50 14.00
N GLY A 36 8.96 11.69 14.69
CA GLY A 36 7.70 12.08 15.33
C GLY A 36 6.47 11.99 14.41
N ARG A 37 5.29 12.08 15.03
CA ARG A 37 3.98 11.83 14.37
C ARG A 37 3.78 12.65 13.09
N ARG A 38 4.22 13.91 13.09
CA ARG A 38 4.10 14.80 11.93
C ARG A 38 4.94 14.34 10.75
N ALA A 39 6.18 13.91 11.00
CA ALA A 39 7.06 13.41 9.95
C ALA A 39 6.45 12.19 9.25
N GLY A 40 5.90 11.23 10.02
CA GLY A 40 5.19 10.09 9.45
C GLY A 40 3.99 10.46 8.57
N VAL A 41 3.21 11.47 8.97
CA VAL A 41 2.07 11.97 8.16
C VAL A 41 2.55 12.61 6.86
N TYR A 42 3.59 13.44 6.91
CA TYR A 42 4.16 14.03 5.70
C TYR A 42 4.77 12.97 4.77
N THR A 43 5.45 11.96 5.32
CA THR A 43 5.96 10.82 4.55
C THR A 43 4.84 10.04 3.86
N ALA A 44 3.77 9.72 4.59
CA ALA A 44 2.61 9.04 4.02
C ALA A 44 1.93 9.86 2.92
N ALA A 45 1.80 11.18 3.12
CA ALA A 45 1.24 12.09 2.11
C ALA A 45 2.11 12.14 0.84
N GLY A 46 3.43 12.19 0.99
CA GLY A 46 4.37 12.16 -0.14
C GLY A 46 4.29 10.84 -0.93
N LEU A 47 4.26 9.70 -0.23
CA LEU A 47 4.09 8.38 -0.85
C LEU A 47 2.75 8.26 -1.61
N ALA A 48 1.66 8.72 -1.00
CA ALA A 48 0.35 8.71 -1.63
C ALA A 48 0.31 9.59 -2.90
N ALA A 49 0.93 10.78 -2.84
CA ALA A 49 1.03 11.66 -4.00
C ALA A 49 1.86 11.02 -5.14
N GLY A 50 2.99 10.38 -4.82
CA GLY A 50 3.79 9.65 -5.79
C GLY A 50 3.02 8.52 -6.47
N ASN A 51 2.27 7.72 -5.70
CA ASN A 51 1.44 6.63 -6.23
C ASN A 51 0.34 7.15 -7.16
N ILE A 52 -0.28 8.29 -6.84
CA ILE A 52 -1.26 8.95 -7.71
C ILE A 52 -0.61 9.34 -9.04
N VAL A 53 0.56 9.98 -9.01
CA VAL A 53 1.27 10.38 -10.23
C VAL A 53 1.58 9.17 -11.11
N HIS A 54 2.08 8.09 -10.53
CA HIS A 54 2.44 6.89 -11.29
C HIS A 54 1.21 6.18 -11.90
N THR A 55 0.10 6.13 -11.15
CA THR A 55 -1.17 5.59 -11.65
C THR A 55 -1.76 6.46 -12.77
N LEU A 56 -1.64 7.78 -12.63
CA LEU A 56 -2.05 8.74 -13.66
C LEU A 56 -1.19 8.62 -14.91
N GLU A 57 0.12 8.43 -14.78
CA GLU A 57 1.03 8.20 -15.90
C GLU A 57 0.57 6.99 -16.73
N ILE A 58 0.32 5.86 -16.05
CA ILE A 58 -0.19 4.64 -16.70
C ILE A 58 -1.54 4.90 -17.38
N THR A 59 -2.45 5.59 -16.70
CA THR A 59 -3.80 5.90 -17.23
C THR A 59 -3.74 6.83 -18.46
N ILE A 60 -2.89 7.86 -18.41
CA ILE A 60 -2.69 8.80 -19.52
C ILE A 60 -2.03 8.09 -20.70
N MET A 61 -1.07 7.21 -20.43
CA MET A 61 -0.39 6.42 -21.46
C MET A 61 -1.36 5.45 -22.14
N ASP A 62 -2.20 4.74 -21.39
CA ASP A 62 -3.24 3.85 -21.92
C ASP A 62 -4.23 4.62 -22.82
N THR A 63 -4.64 5.81 -22.39
CA THR A 63 -5.53 6.69 -23.18
C THR A 63 -4.88 7.17 -24.49
N ARG A 64 -3.54 7.29 -24.55
CA ARG A 64 -2.82 7.65 -25.79
C ARG A 64 -2.70 6.50 -26.78
N HIS A 65 -2.73 5.24 -26.32
CA HIS A 65 -2.59 4.07 -27.18
C HIS A 65 -3.93 3.57 -27.78
N TYR A 66 -5.06 4.10 -27.32
CA TYR A 66 -6.39 3.84 -27.89
C TYR A 66 -6.74 4.79 -29.05
N LYS A 67 -5.95 5.84 -29.30
CA LYS A 67 -6.02 6.67 -30.51
C LYS A 67 -5.00 6.20 -31.54
#